data_AF-A0A954YUF4-F1
#
_entry.id   AF-A0A954YUF4-F1
#
_cell.length_a   1.000
_cell.length_b   1.000
_cell.length_c   1.000
_cell.angle_alpha   90.00
_cell.angle_beta   90.00
_cell.angle_gamma   90.00
#
_symmetry.space_group_name_H-M   'P 1'
#
loop_
_entity.id
_entity.type
_entity.pdbx_description
1 polymer ?
#
loop_
_entity_poly.entity_id
_entity_poly.type
_entity_poly.pdbx_seq_one_letter_code
_entity_poly.pdbx_strand_id
1 'polypeptide(L)'
;MSMKRLNTSGALVAVVGVAVGLAFASSIKPEGKSAWSENAGWSNWRDAGETGLGVSVELNTLSGWIWFENIGWCSLASGDPPALGWPNITGADYGVNVELDYRLDGFAWSENVGWLRFDSQLPAPFAPRIDLLVGRLRGFVWGENIGWLNLDGMVHFVALEDSADNDLDGDIDLLDFATFQRCFGWESTGGASCTADTDFDDDDDTDIDDWSMFHAQISGPN
;
A
#
# COMPACT_ATOMS: atom_id res chain seq x y z
N MET A 1 -22.24 66.59 21.78
CA MET A 1 -22.02 65.43 22.66
C MET A 1 -22.48 64.20 21.88
N SER A 2 -21.54 63.50 21.25
CA SER A 2 -21.78 62.52 20.19
C SER A 2 -22.05 61.13 20.77
N MET A 3 -23.18 60.52 20.42
CA MET A 3 -23.52 59.13 20.77
C MET A 3 -22.72 58.16 19.88
N LYS A 4 -21.77 57.45 20.47
CA LYS A 4 -21.07 56.34 19.81
C LYS A 4 -21.93 55.07 19.89
N ARG A 5 -22.28 54.51 18.73
CA ARG A 5 -22.93 53.20 18.57
C ARG A 5 -21.90 52.09 18.86
N LEU A 6 -22.22 51.12 19.71
CA LEU A 6 -21.43 49.89 19.87
C LEU A 6 -21.76 48.94 18.71
N ASN A 7 -20.77 48.57 17.90
CA ASN A 7 -20.85 47.45 16.96
C ASN A 7 -20.37 46.18 17.69
N THR A 8 -21.29 45.27 17.99
CA THR A 8 -20.95 43.88 18.37
C THR A 8 -20.66 43.08 17.12
N SER A 9 -19.38 42.84 16.84
CA SER A 9 -18.96 41.87 15.82
C SER A 9 -18.85 40.50 16.49
N GLY A 10 -19.75 39.58 16.14
CA GLY A 10 -19.68 38.18 16.56
C GLY A 10 -18.57 37.47 15.78
N ALA A 11 -17.54 37.00 16.46
CA ALA A 11 -16.52 36.14 15.88
C ALA A 11 -17.10 34.72 15.73
N LEU A 12 -17.29 34.28 14.48
CA LEU A 12 -17.47 32.86 14.17
C LEU A 12 -16.13 32.16 14.36
N VAL A 13 -16.02 31.33 15.39
CA VAL A 13 -14.89 30.39 15.54
C VAL A 13 -15.18 29.21 14.63
N ALA A 14 -14.48 29.13 13.50
CA ALA A 14 -14.45 27.94 12.68
C ALA A 14 -13.68 26.85 13.45
N VAL A 15 -14.38 25.82 13.91
CA VAL A 15 -13.74 24.60 14.42
C VAL A 15 -13.19 23.88 13.19
N VAL A 16 -11.88 24.01 12.97
CA VAL A 16 -11.16 23.16 12.02
C VAL A 16 -11.10 21.77 12.66
N GLY A 17 -11.95 20.86 12.20
CA GLY A 17 -11.85 19.45 12.53
C GLY A 17 -10.55 18.92 11.90
N VAL A 18 -9.57 18.58 12.73
CA VAL A 18 -8.44 17.78 12.29
C VAL A 18 -8.99 16.37 12.11
N ALA A 19 -9.18 15.95 10.86
CA ALA A 19 -9.37 14.54 10.54
C ALA A 19 -8.04 13.85 10.86
N VAL A 20 -7.98 13.17 12.00
CA VAL A 20 -6.93 12.19 12.26
C VAL A 20 -7.32 10.99 11.41
N GLY A 21 -6.71 10.87 10.23
CA GLY A 21 -6.79 9.63 9.46
C GLY A 21 -6.24 8.51 10.32
N LEU A 22 -6.96 7.40 10.41
CA LEU A 22 -6.41 6.15 10.92
C LEU A 22 -5.21 5.82 10.03
N ALA A 23 -4.02 5.70 10.62
CA ALA A 23 -2.86 5.21 9.90
C ALA A 23 -3.08 3.71 9.68
N PHE A 24 -3.48 3.33 8.47
CA PHE A 24 -3.48 1.94 8.05
C PHE A 24 -2.05 1.41 8.12
N ALA A 25 -1.87 0.20 8.65
CA ALA A 25 -0.58 -0.45 8.67
C ALA A 25 -0.13 -0.68 7.22
N SER A 26 1.09 -0.29 6.87
CA SER A 26 1.63 -0.53 5.54
C SER A 26 1.85 -2.02 5.32
N SER A 27 1.54 -2.52 4.12
CA SER A 27 1.78 -3.92 3.71
C SER A 27 3.26 -4.22 3.41
N ILE A 28 4.21 -3.43 3.94
CA ILE A 28 5.64 -3.52 3.65
C ILE A 28 6.44 -3.79 4.93
N LYS A 29 7.29 -4.84 4.93
CA LYS A 29 8.11 -5.21 6.10
C LYS A 29 9.09 -4.11 6.52
N PRO A 30 9.35 -3.91 7.83
CA PRO A 30 10.34 -2.94 8.31
C PRO A 30 11.75 -3.17 7.76
N GLU A 31 12.18 -4.42 7.67
CA GLU A 31 13.51 -4.87 7.23
C GLU A 31 13.70 -4.84 5.71
N GLY A 32 12.61 -4.80 4.95
CA GLY A 32 12.59 -4.81 3.49
C GLY A 32 11.82 -3.62 2.92
N LYS A 33 12.06 -2.40 3.40
CA LYS A 33 11.26 -1.23 3.00
C LYS A 33 11.83 -0.40 1.85
N SER A 34 12.97 -0.77 1.28
CA SER A 34 13.78 0.14 0.46
C SER A 34 14.18 -0.41 -0.90
N ALA A 35 14.09 0.46 -1.91
CA ALA A 35 14.59 0.26 -3.26
C ALA A 35 15.55 1.40 -3.63
N TRP A 36 16.36 1.18 -4.67
CA TRP A 36 17.36 2.15 -5.13
C TRP A 36 17.00 2.73 -6.50
N SER A 37 17.19 4.03 -6.65
CA SER A 37 17.22 4.73 -7.93
C SER A 37 18.48 5.59 -8.01
N GLU A 38 19.16 5.57 -9.16
CA GLU A 38 20.38 6.36 -9.38
C GLU A 38 20.13 7.87 -9.24
N ASN A 39 18.93 8.35 -9.62
CA ASN A 39 18.60 9.77 -9.61
C ASN A 39 17.64 10.17 -8.48
N ALA A 40 16.96 9.23 -7.82
CA ALA A 40 16.09 9.51 -6.67
C ALA A 40 16.65 9.09 -5.31
N GLY A 41 17.76 8.33 -5.27
CA GLY A 41 18.37 7.83 -4.04
C GLY A 41 17.64 6.62 -3.47
N TRP A 42 17.76 6.39 -2.16
CA TRP A 42 16.97 5.36 -1.48
C TRP A 42 15.52 5.77 -1.37
N SER A 43 14.64 4.79 -1.50
CA SER A 43 13.21 4.93 -1.22
C SER A 43 12.83 4.27 0.10
N ASN A 44 11.70 4.68 0.66
CA ASN A 44 11.06 4.06 1.81
C ASN A 44 9.56 3.88 1.51
N TRP A 45 9.18 2.62 1.37
CA TRP A 45 7.84 2.18 1.00
C TRP A 45 6.95 1.92 2.21
N ARG A 46 7.51 1.74 3.42
CA ARG A 46 6.72 1.34 4.60
C ARG A 46 6.17 2.50 5.40
N ASP A 47 7.00 3.49 5.67
CA ASP A 47 6.64 4.58 6.60
C ASP A 47 6.54 5.93 5.88
N ALA A 48 6.81 5.97 4.58
CA ALA A 48 6.83 7.17 3.75
C ALA A 48 7.57 8.35 4.42
N GLY A 49 8.73 8.06 5.03
CA GLY A 49 9.51 9.06 5.76
C GLY A 49 8.91 9.37 7.13
N GLU A 50 8.57 8.31 7.87
CA GLU A 50 8.03 8.37 9.25
C GLU A 50 6.61 8.97 9.39
N THR A 51 5.87 9.12 8.29
CA THR A 51 4.50 9.64 8.31
C THR A 51 3.45 8.57 8.62
N GLY A 52 3.80 7.29 8.45
CA GLY A 52 2.86 6.17 8.62
C GLY A 52 1.87 6.04 7.46
N LEU A 53 2.07 6.76 6.36
CA LEU A 53 1.25 6.72 5.15
C LEU A 53 1.91 5.86 4.06
N GLY A 54 2.60 4.80 4.46
CA GLY A 54 3.31 3.91 3.54
C GLY A 54 2.39 3.20 2.57
N VAL A 55 3.00 2.36 1.75
CA VAL A 55 2.32 1.62 0.70
C VAL A 55 1.42 0.56 1.31
N SER A 56 0.17 0.53 0.86
CA SER A 56 -0.74 -0.59 1.04
C SER A 56 -0.86 -1.33 -0.28
N VAL A 57 -0.83 -2.65 -0.22
CA VAL A 57 -1.09 -3.54 -1.35
C VAL A 57 -2.46 -4.16 -1.11
N GLU A 58 -3.42 -3.78 -1.93
CA GLU A 58 -4.79 -4.29 -1.92
C GLU A 58 -4.97 -5.26 -3.10
N LEU A 59 -6.15 -5.90 -3.19
CA LEU A 59 -6.45 -6.91 -4.20
C LEU A 59 -6.15 -6.46 -5.64
N ASN A 60 -6.56 -5.24 -5.99
CA ASN A 60 -6.50 -4.71 -7.36
C ASN A 60 -5.63 -3.46 -7.50
N THR A 61 -5.12 -2.92 -6.40
CA THR A 61 -4.50 -1.58 -6.37
C THR A 61 -3.37 -1.49 -5.35
N LEU A 62 -2.43 -0.59 -5.61
CA LEU A 62 -1.52 -0.08 -4.61
C LEU A 62 -1.95 1.33 -4.22
N SER A 63 -1.96 1.60 -2.93
CA SER A 63 -2.29 2.91 -2.37
C SER A 63 -1.18 3.39 -1.43
N GLY A 64 -1.31 4.62 -0.92
CA GLY A 64 -0.33 5.23 -0.04
C GLY A 64 0.84 5.92 -0.75
N TRP A 65 1.92 6.14 0.01
CA TRP A 65 3.03 7.01 -0.40
C TRP A 65 4.38 6.30 -0.31
N ILE A 66 5.26 6.67 -1.22
CA ILE A 66 6.68 6.32 -1.19
C ILE A 66 7.47 7.59 -0.93
N TRP A 67 8.36 7.56 0.05
CA TRP A 67 9.34 8.63 0.23
C TRP A 67 10.65 8.28 -0.44
N PHE A 68 11.31 9.25 -1.04
CA PHE A 68 12.64 9.13 -1.62
C PHE A 68 13.56 10.22 -1.08
N GLU A 69 14.81 9.88 -0.85
CA GLU A 69 15.81 10.79 -0.27
C GLU A 69 15.99 12.09 -1.06
N ASN A 70 16.02 12.01 -2.39
CA ASN A 70 16.38 13.15 -3.23
C ASN A 70 15.19 13.87 -3.85
N ILE A 71 13.99 13.27 -3.81
CA ILE A 71 12.81 13.78 -4.53
C ILE A 71 11.58 13.93 -3.63
N GLY A 72 11.64 13.53 -2.35
CA GLY A 72 10.50 13.60 -1.45
C GLY A 72 9.43 12.54 -1.77
N TRP A 73 8.17 12.91 -1.60
CA TRP A 73 7.06 11.97 -1.68
C TRP A 73 6.57 11.72 -3.11
N CYS A 74 6.10 10.49 -3.32
CA CYS A 74 5.39 10.04 -4.51
C CYS A 74 4.12 9.31 -4.07
N SER A 75 2.96 9.74 -4.59
CA SER A 75 1.67 9.09 -4.36
C SER A 75 1.46 7.95 -5.35
N LEU A 76 1.04 6.79 -4.87
CA LEU A 76 0.69 5.64 -5.72
C LEU A 76 -0.74 5.71 -6.26
N ALA A 77 -1.57 6.62 -5.74
CA ALA A 77 -2.96 6.77 -6.12
C ALA A 77 -3.41 8.23 -5.98
N SER A 78 -4.42 8.64 -6.75
CA SER A 78 -5.00 9.98 -6.66
C SER A 78 -6.02 10.15 -5.52
N GLY A 79 -6.38 9.06 -4.83
CA GLY A 79 -7.33 9.03 -3.72
C GLY A 79 -7.74 7.59 -3.41
N ASP A 80 -8.97 7.41 -2.94
CA ASP A 80 -9.52 6.09 -2.67
C ASP A 80 -9.69 5.29 -3.98
N PRO A 81 -9.30 4.00 -3.98
CA PRO A 81 -9.28 3.18 -5.18
C PRO A 81 -10.72 2.94 -5.70
N PRO A 82 -10.95 3.05 -7.03
CA PRO A 82 -12.21 2.60 -7.61
C PRO A 82 -12.33 1.08 -7.48
N ALA A 83 -13.57 0.56 -7.39
CA ALA A 83 -13.83 -0.87 -7.25
C ALA A 83 -13.20 -1.77 -8.35
N LEU A 84 -12.86 -1.21 -9.51
CA LEU A 84 -12.27 -1.93 -10.65
C LEU A 84 -10.84 -1.48 -10.97
N GLY A 85 -10.17 -0.83 -10.02
CA GLY A 85 -8.87 -0.20 -10.23
C GLY A 85 -8.92 1.12 -11.00
N TRP A 86 -7.75 1.72 -11.19
CA TRP A 86 -7.57 3.03 -11.80
C TRP A 86 -7.67 2.97 -13.32
N PRO A 87 -8.56 3.77 -13.94
CA PRO A 87 -8.66 3.83 -15.39
C PRO A 87 -7.39 4.39 -16.05
N ASN A 88 -6.64 5.26 -15.34
CA ASN A 88 -5.40 5.87 -15.82
C ASN A 88 -5.58 6.60 -17.17
N ILE A 89 -6.71 7.28 -17.37
CA ILE A 89 -7.05 7.96 -18.64
C ILE A 89 -6.62 9.43 -18.63
N THR A 90 -6.66 10.07 -17.47
CA THR A 90 -6.31 11.47 -17.24
C THR A 90 -5.24 11.58 -16.15
N GLY A 91 -4.70 12.78 -15.95
CA GLY A 91 -3.77 13.03 -14.84
C GLY A 91 -4.45 13.13 -13.47
N ALA A 92 -5.78 13.00 -13.39
CA ALA A 92 -6.54 13.14 -12.14
C ALA A 92 -7.10 11.81 -11.62
N ASP A 93 -7.15 10.77 -12.45
CA ASP A 93 -7.63 9.40 -12.16
C ASP A 93 -6.47 8.40 -12.26
N TYR A 94 -5.32 8.78 -11.72
CA TYR A 94 -4.13 7.95 -11.73
C TYR A 94 -4.07 7.02 -10.52
N GLY A 95 -3.46 5.87 -10.73
CA GLY A 95 -2.93 5.02 -9.68
C GLY A 95 -2.29 3.76 -10.22
N VAL A 96 -1.72 2.97 -9.32
CA VAL A 96 -1.08 1.70 -9.65
C VAL A 96 -2.06 0.56 -9.41
N ASN A 97 -2.28 -0.23 -10.45
CA ASN A 97 -3.14 -1.40 -10.45
C ASN A 97 -2.32 -2.67 -10.29
N VAL A 98 -2.93 -3.68 -9.66
CA VAL A 98 -2.46 -5.05 -9.61
C VAL A 98 -3.28 -5.85 -10.61
N GLU A 99 -2.61 -6.37 -11.64
CA GLU A 99 -3.22 -7.26 -12.63
C GLU A 99 -3.42 -8.66 -12.03
N LEU A 100 -4.29 -9.47 -12.66
CA LEU A 100 -4.58 -10.84 -12.19
C LEU A 100 -3.36 -11.78 -12.11
N ASP A 101 -2.28 -11.45 -12.82
CA ASP A 101 -1.01 -12.18 -12.77
C ASP A 101 0.04 -11.48 -11.89
N TYR A 102 -0.42 -10.59 -11.01
CA TYR A 102 0.36 -9.83 -10.03
C TYR A 102 1.36 -8.84 -10.63
N ARG A 103 1.23 -8.52 -11.91
CA ARG A 103 2.00 -7.45 -12.55
C ARG A 103 1.40 -6.10 -12.19
N LEU A 104 2.24 -5.09 -12.13
CA LEU A 104 1.83 -3.74 -11.78
C LEU A 104 1.71 -2.90 -13.04
N ASP A 105 0.57 -2.25 -13.23
CA ASP A 105 0.33 -1.29 -14.32
C ASP A 105 -0.18 0.04 -13.79
N GLY A 106 0.10 1.12 -14.51
CA GLY A 106 -0.45 2.44 -14.22
C GLY A 106 0.61 3.44 -13.79
N PHE A 107 0.19 4.40 -12.99
CA PHE A 107 0.99 5.60 -12.75
C PHE A 107 1.00 6.02 -11.28
N ALA A 108 2.15 6.53 -10.86
CA ALA A 108 2.34 7.22 -9.60
C ALA A 108 2.83 8.65 -9.86
N TRP A 109 2.54 9.56 -8.95
CA TRP A 109 2.84 10.99 -9.12
C TRP A 109 3.72 11.54 -8.00
N SER A 110 4.73 12.31 -8.36
CA SER A 110 5.49 13.14 -7.42
C SER A 110 5.48 14.59 -7.89
N GLU A 111 5.21 15.53 -6.99
CA GLU A 111 5.26 16.95 -7.31
C GLU A 111 6.65 17.43 -7.73
N ASN A 112 7.70 16.72 -7.31
CA ASN A 112 9.09 17.13 -7.54
C ASN A 112 9.71 16.55 -8.81
N VAL A 113 9.19 15.41 -9.30
CA VAL A 113 9.78 14.70 -10.46
C VAL A 113 8.76 14.23 -11.49
N GLY A 114 7.47 14.49 -11.28
CA GLY A 114 6.41 14.11 -12.20
C GLY A 114 6.03 12.64 -12.11
N TRP A 115 5.70 12.07 -13.27
CA TRP A 115 5.13 10.72 -13.38
C TRP A 115 6.18 9.62 -13.24
N LEU A 116 5.80 8.60 -12.48
CA LEU A 116 6.41 7.28 -12.50
C LEU A 116 5.41 6.31 -13.16
N ARG A 117 5.90 5.48 -14.07
CA ARG A 117 5.13 4.49 -14.83
C ARG A 117 5.49 3.08 -14.35
N PHE A 118 4.45 2.35 -13.97
CA PHE A 118 4.47 0.91 -13.80
C PHE A 118 3.97 0.30 -15.12
N ASP A 119 4.83 -0.44 -15.80
CA ASP A 119 4.52 -0.98 -17.13
C ASP A 119 4.48 -2.51 -17.10
N SER A 120 3.27 -3.02 -16.95
CA SER A 120 2.97 -4.45 -16.96
C SER A 120 3.26 -5.11 -18.30
N GLN A 121 3.52 -4.37 -19.38
CA GLN A 121 3.78 -4.94 -20.71
C GLN A 121 5.27 -5.23 -20.94
N LEU A 122 6.17 -4.76 -20.06
CA LEU A 122 7.60 -5.04 -20.17
C LEU A 122 7.89 -6.55 -20.02
N PRO A 123 8.80 -7.15 -20.80
CA PRO A 123 9.12 -8.56 -20.62
C PRO A 123 9.73 -8.82 -19.24
N ALA A 124 9.52 -10.02 -18.68
CA ALA A 124 10.27 -10.46 -17.50
C ALA A 124 11.79 -10.50 -17.81
N PRO A 125 12.67 -10.17 -16.85
CA PRO A 125 12.37 -9.83 -15.46
C PRO A 125 11.99 -8.35 -15.23
N PHE A 126 11.89 -7.54 -16.29
CA PHE A 126 11.82 -6.08 -16.17
C PHE A 126 10.49 -5.53 -15.69
N ALA A 127 9.37 -6.19 -16.02
CA ALA A 127 8.06 -5.74 -15.57
C ALA A 127 7.96 -5.69 -14.03
N PRO A 128 7.45 -4.57 -13.49
CA PRO A 128 7.17 -4.46 -12.08
C PRO A 128 6.04 -5.42 -11.72
N ARG A 129 6.22 -6.16 -10.63
CA ARG A 129 5.27 -7.20 -10.19
C ARG A 129 5.44 -7.49 -8.70
N ILE A 130 4.41 -8.07 -8.12
CA ILE A 130 4.45 -8.73 -6.82
C ILE A 130 4.86 -10.19 -7.06
N ASP A 131 5.87 -10.65 -6.32
CA ASP A 131 6.34 -12.03 -6.28
C ASP A 131 5.87 -12.66 -4.98
N LEU A 132 4.68 -13.26 -5.02
CA LEU A 132 4.02 -13.84 -3.85
C LEU A 132 4.81 -15.02 -3.26
N LEU A 133 5.54 -15.77 -4.09
CA LEU A 133 6.33 -16.91 -3.60
C LEU A 133 7.46 -16.47 -2.65
N VAL A 134 7.99 -15.27 -2.85
CA VAL A 134 9.12 -14.74 -2.09
C VAL A 134 8.70 -13.54 -1.21
N GLY A 135 7.42 -13.13 -1.26
CA GLY A 135 6.90 -12.01 -0.48
C GLY A 135 7.60 -10.68 -0.78
N ARG A 136 7.80 -10.32 -2.06
CA ARG A 136 8.46 -9.04 -2.42
C ARG A 136 8.04 -8.46 -3.75
N LEU A 137 8.27 -7.17 -3.93
CA LEU A 137 8.23 -6.53 -5.24
C LEU A 137 9.48 -6.89 -6.08
N ARG A 138 9.28 -6.89 -7.39
CA ARG A 138 10.28 -7.19 -8.41
C ARG A 138 10.14 -6.24 -9.60
N GLY A 139 11.13 -6.24 -10.47
CA GLY A 139 11.14 -5.48 -11.73
C GLY A 139 11.61 -4.04 -11.57
N PHE A 140 11.20 -3.20 -12.51
CA PHE A 140 11.66 -1.82 -12.62
C PHE A 140 10.50 -0.88 -12.90
N VAL A 141 10.59 0.32 -12.33
CA VAL A 141 9.63 1.41 -12.54
C VAL A 141 10.37 2.56 -13.21
N TRP A 142 9.78 3.16 -14.23
CA TRP A 142 10.39 4.26 -14.97
C TRP A 142 9.80 5.58 -14.53
N GLY A 143 10.63 6.59 -14.27
CA GLY A 143 10.18 7.96 -14.06
C GLY A 143 10.89 8.93 -14.99
N GLU A 144 10.14 9.87 -15.57
CA GLU A 144 10.62 10.80 -16.60
C GLU A 144 11.88 11.57 -16.17
N ASN A 145 11.93 11.95 -14.89
CA ASN A 145 13.00 12.78 -14.33
C ASN A 145 13.93 12.02 -13.37
N ILE A 146 13.70 10.73 -13.14
CA ILE A 146 14.51 9.90 -12.22
C ILE A 146 15.09 8.64 -12.86
N GLY A 147 14.79 8.38 -14.14
CA GLY A 147 15.21 7.15 -14.81
C GLY A 147 14.57 5.94 -14.16
N TRP A 148 15.38 4.94 -13.80
CA TRP A 148 14.88 3.67 -13.27
C TRP A 148 14.91 3.63 -11.74
N LEU A 149 13.83 3.14 -11.16
CA LEU A 149 13.75 2.62 -9.81
C LEU A 149 13.83 1.09 -9.87
N ASN A 150 14.78 0.50 -9.15
CA ASN A 150 15.03 -0.93 -9.14
C ASN A 150 14.35 -1.61 -7.95
N LEU A 151 13.33 -2.42 -8.21
CA LEU A 151 12.65 -3.26 -7.20
C LEU A 151 13.25 -4.67 -7.12
N ASP A 152 14.06 -5.07 -8.10
CA ASP A 152 14.68 -6.40 -8.18
C ASP A 152 16.08 -6.47 -7.56
N GLY A 153 16.36 -5.62 -6.56
CA GLY A 153 17.62 -5.65 -5.82
C GLY A 153 17.83 -6.98 -5.08
N MET A 154 19.08 -7.47 -5.05
CA MET A 154 19.40 -8.73 -4.37
C MET A 154 19.54 -8.57 -2.85
N VAL A 155 19.99 -7.40 -2.39
CA VAL A 155 20.29 -7.12 -0.98
C VAL A 155 19.26 -6.17 -0.36
N HIS A 156 18.90 -5.13 -1.10
CA HIS A 156 17.86 -4.17 -0.70
C HIS A 156 16.71 -4.30 -1.68
N PHE A 157 15.54 -4.61 -1.14
CA PHE A 157 14.31 -4.82 -1.90
C PHE A 157 13.12 -4.44 -1.04
N VAL A 158 11.97 -4.31 -1.72
CA VAL A 158 10.68 -4.03 -1.07
C VAL A 158 10.00 -5.36 -0.79
N ALA A 159 10.00 -5.78 0.47
CA ALA A 159 9.36 -6.98 0.97
C ALA A 159 7.95 -6.65 1.47
N LEU A 160 7.00 -7.54 1.21
CA LEU A 160 5.64 -7.42 1.69
C LEU A 160 5.57 -7.97 3.12
N GLU A 161 4.74 -7.36 3.97
CA GLU A 161 4.31 -7.99 5.23
C GLU A 161 3.66 -9.34 4.89
N ASP A 162 3.89 -10.32 5.74
CA ASP A 162 3.24 -11.62 5.64
C ASP A 162 1.81 -11.42 6.17
N SER A 163 0.89 -10.97 5.31
CA SER A 163 -0.48 -10.73 5.76
C SER A 163 -1.14 -12.00 6.29
N ALA A 164 -0.65 -13.17 5.88
CA ALA A 164 -1.11 -14.48 6.32
C ALA A 164 -0.29 -15.13 7.49
N ASP A 165 0.71 -14.44 8.07
CA ASP A 165 1.41 -14.87 9.30
C ASP A 165 0.52 -14.52 10.52
N ASN A 166 -0.50 -15.35 10.73
CA ASN A 166 -1.57 -15.12 11.70
C ASN A 166 -1.13 -15.42 13.14
N ASP A 167 -0.09 -16.22 13.32
CA ASP A 167 0.45 -16.54 14.64
C ASP A 167 1.72 -15.74 15.03
N LEU A 168 2.20 -14.90 14.10
CA LEU A 168 3.24 -13.89 14.24
C LEU A 168 4.62 -14.49 14.54
N ASP A 169 4.91 -15.65 13.96
CA ASP A 169 6.19 -16.34 14.15
C ASP A 169 7.21 -16.11 13.02
N GLY A 170 6.79 -15.41 11.95
CA GLY A 170 7.63 -14.93 10.86
C GLY A 170 7.73 -15.89 9.68
N ASP A 171 6.89 -16.92 9.62
CA ASP A 171 6.63 -17.69 8.40
C ASP A 171 5.11 -17.89 8.15
N ILE A 172 4.77 -18.57 7.05
CA ILE A 172 3.37 -18.85 6.69
C ILE A 172 3.23 -20.35 6.49
N ASP A 173 2.69 -21.03 7.49
CA ASP A 173 2.68 -22.49 7.59
C ASP A 173 1.31 -23.10 8.03
N LEU A 174 1.35 -24.33 8.56
CA LEU A 174 0.16 -25.04 9.01
C LEU A 174 -0.44 -24.48 10.32
N LEU A 175 0.35 -23.81 11.14
CA LEU A 175 -0.10 -23.12 12.34
C LEU A 175 -0.89 -21.87 11.97
N ASP A 176 -0.47 -21.10 10.97
CA ASP A 176 -1.26 -20.00 10.43
C ASP A 176 -2.57 -20.47 9.83
N PHE A 177 -2.55 -21.60 9.13
CA PHE A 177 -3.77 -22.20 8.61
C PHE A 177 -4.71 -22.64 9.74
N ALA A 178 -4.17 -23.18 10.83
CA ALA A 178 -4.96 -23.53 12.00
C ALA A 178 -5.59 -22.30 12.67
N THR A 179 -4.93 -21.14 12.59
CA THR A 179 -5.47 -19.86 13.04
C THR A 179 -6.56 -19.35 12.08
N PHE A 180 -6.31 -19.36 10.77
CA PHE A 180 -7.30 -19.04 9.74
C PHE A 180 -8.58 -19.88 9.89
N GLN A 181 -8.45 -21.19 10.02
CA GLN A 181 -9.59 -22.10 10.20
C GLN A 181 -10.43 -21.83 11.46
N ARG A 182 -9.85 -21.25 12.51
CA ARG A 182 -10.59 -20.87 13.72
C ARG A 182 -11.44 -19.63 13.50
N CYS A 183 -11.03 -18.77 12.58
CA CYS A 183 -11.71 -17.53 12.25
C CYS A 183 -12.62 -17.66 11.02
N PHE A 184 -12.55 -18.76 10.27
CA PHE A 184 -13.45 -19.00 9.14
C PHE A 184 -14.94 -18.89 9.51
N GLY A 185 -15.66 -17.99 8.84
CA GLY A 185 -17.03 -17.57 9.12
C GLY A 185 -17.16 -16.47 10.18
N TRP A 186 -16.06 -15.81 10.56
CA TRP A 186 -16.08 -14.60 11.37
C TRP A 186 -16.58 -13.43 10.53
N GLU A 187 -17.35 -12.53 11.16
CA GLU A 187 -17.81 -11.28 10.57
C GLU A 187 -17.67 -10.20 11.65
N SER A 188 -17.29 -8.99 11.26
CA SER A 188 -17.09 -7.85 12.16
C SER A 188 -18.36 -7.48 12.98
N THR A 189 -19.51 -8.05 12.62
CA THR A 189 -20.84 -7.72 13.18
C THR A 189 -21.47 -8.74 14.14
N GLY A 190 -20.89 -9.91 14.44
CA GLY A 190 -21.59 -10.82 15.39
C GLY A 190 -21.11 -12.25 15.66
N GLY A 191 -19.92 -12.67 15.24
CA GLY A 191 -19.37 -14.02 15.49
C GLY A 191 -18.30 -14.09 16.59
N ALA A 192 -17.87 -15.30 16.98
CA ALA A 192 -16.82 -15.53 17.98
C ALA A 192 -15.59 -14.64 17.74
N SER A 193 -15.00 -14.07 18.79
CA SER A 193 -13.86 -13.15 18.66
C SER A 193 -12.67 -13.86 18.01
N CYS A 194 -12.49 -13.67 16.71
CA CYS A 194 -11.19 -13.82 16.10
C CYS A 194 -10.27 -12.75 16.72
N THR A 195 -9.06 -13.14 17.08
CA THR A 195 -8.05 -12.21 17.61
C THR A 195 -6.84 -12.11 16.69
N ALA A 196 -6.81 -12.91 15.63
CA ALA A 196 -5.86 -12.82 14.54
C ALA A 196 -6.50 -12.01 13.42
N ASP A 197 -5.66 -11.38 12.61
CA ASP A 197 -6.08 -10.65 11.43
C ASP A 197 -6.21 -11.67 10.28
N THR A 198 -7.42 -12.16 10.02
CA THR A 198 -7.67 -13.22 9.01
C THR A 198 -8.57 -12.76 7.87
N ASP A 199 -8.96 -11.48 7.89
CA ASP A 199 -9.67 -10.74 6.84
C ASP A 199 -8.59 -10.14 5.93
N PHE A 200 -8.10 -10.92 4.99
CA PHE A 200 -6.97 -10.55 4.14
C PHE A 200 -7.39 -9.64 2.99
N ASP A 201 -8.63 -9.73 2.52
CA ASP A 201 -9.13 -8.88 1.43
C ASP A 201 -9.90 -7.63 1.90
N ASP A 202 -9.91 -7.38 3.22
CA ASP A 202 -10.47 -6.20 3.89
C ASP A 202 -11.98 -6.02 3.62
N ASP A 203 -12.73 -7.11 3.58
CA ASP A 203 -14.16 -7.11 3.27
C ASP A 203 -15.09 -7.23 4.49
N ASP A 204 -14.51 -7.14 5.69
CA ASP A 204 -15.14 -7.23 7.02
C ASP A 204 -15.59 -8.65 7.43
N ASP A 205 -15.16 -9.70 6.73
CA ASP A 205 -15.38 -11.08 7.11
C ASP A 205 -14.14 -12.00 6.97
N THR A 206 -14.31 -13.30 7.18
CA THR A 206 -13.23 -14.29 7.00
C THR A 206 -13.84 -15.50 6.35
N ASP A 207 -13.66 -15.64 5.05
CA ASP A 207 -14.32 -16.66 4.28
C ASP A 207 -13.43 -17.29 3.17
N ILE A 208 -14.07 -17.71 2.08
CA ILE A 208 -13.38 -18.37 0.97
C ILE A 208 -12.57 -17.40 0.12
N ASP A 209 -12.90 -16.11 0.13
CA ASP A 209 -12.19 -15.10 -0.63
C ASP A 209 -10.82 -14.80 0.03
N ASP A 210 -10.76 -14.75 1.37
CA ASP A 210 -9.51 -14.73 2.15
C ASP A 210 -8.63 -15.96 1.93
N TRP A 211 -9.24 -17.13 1.75
CA TRP A 211 -8.47 -18.35 1.49
C TRP A 211 -7.61 -18.22 0.24
N SER A 212 -8.08 -17.48 -0.77
CA SER A 212 -7.35 -17.22 -2.02
C SER A 212 -6.10 -16.34 -1.83
N MET A 213 -6.10 -15.50 -0.80
CA MET A 213 -4.96 -14.70 -0.38
C MET A 213 -4.01 -15.51 0.48
N PHE A 214 -4.55 -16.23 1.48
CA PHE A 214 -3.78 -17.07 2.39
C PHE A 214 -2.94 -18.12 1.65
N HIS A 215 -3.58 -18.92 0.80
CA HIS A 215 -2.90 -20.05 0.16
C HIS A 215 -1.82 -19.62 -0.86
N ALA A 216 -1.90 -18.39 -1.35
CA ALA A 216 -0.94 -17.82 -2.28
C ALA A 216 0.35 -17.37 -1.58
N GLN A 217 0.29 -17.14 -0.26
CA GLN A 217 1.41 -16.69 0.55
C GLN A 217 2.07 -17.83 1.35
N ILE A 218 1.54 -19.06 1.32
CA ILE A 218 2.15 -20.22 1.98
C ILE A 218 3.60 -20.36 1.52
N SER A 219 4.52 -20.02 2.41
CA SER A 219 5.95 -19.90 2.14
C SER A 219 6.71 -20.89 3.01
N GLY A 220 6.34 -22.17 2.91
CA GLY A 220 6.87 -23.20 3.79
C GLY A 220 8.40 -23.32 3.81
N PRO A 221 8.95 -23.76 4.96
CA PRO A 221 9.58 -25.08 4.99
C PRO A 221 9.09 -25.94 6.17
N ASN A 222 9.22 -27.27 6.04
CA ASN A 222 9.26 -28.13 7.25
C ASN A 222 10.56 -27.90 8.02
#